data_AF-P71474-F1
#
_entry.id   AF-P71474-F1
#
_cell.length_a   1.000
_cell.length_b   1.000
_cell.length_c   1.000
_cell.angle_alpha   90.00
_cell.angle_beta   90.00
_cell.angle_gamma   90.00
#
_symmetry.space_group_name_H-M   'P 1'
#
loop_
_entity.id
_entity.type
_entity.pdbx_description
1 polymer ?
#
loop_
_entity_poly.entity_id
_entity_poly.type
_entity_poly.pdbx_seq_one_letter_code
_entity_poly.pdbx_strand_id
1 'polypeptide(L)'
;MLTMVVLIIVDLKLGAMLNIPETSNSRSLAWMLGEAPLPMIVSVVIFSPICEELIFRGIFFTYALTNQYNHRNYQMIAVVINSLIFASVRVDANWEPSIYYTLMGSILGTTYLLAKRDIRMNILVHMGTNLAVFALAAMS
;
A
#
# COMPACT_ATOMS: atom_id res chain seq x y z
N MET A 1 -10.07 -5.01 -13.57
CA MET A 1 -10.26 -6.09 -12.56
C MET A 1 -9.16 -7.14 -12.66
N LEU A 2 -9.02 -7.89 -13.77
CA LEU A 2 -7.94 -8.88 -13.94
C LEU A 2 -6.53 -8.30 -13.70
N THR A 3 -6.23 -7.13 -14.29
CA THR A 3 -4.94 -6.44 -14.08
C THR A 3 -4.68 -6.08 -12.62
N MET A 4 -5.71 -5.72 -11.86
CA MET A 4 -5.55 -5.39 -10.43
C MET A 4 -5.27 -6.64 -9.61
N VAL A 5 -5.94 -7.76 -9.91
CA VAL A 5 -5.66 -9.06 -9.27
C VAL A 5 -4.23 -9.51 -9.54
N VAL A 6 -3.74 -9.35 -10.78
CA VAL A 6 -2.34 -9.66 -11.12
C VAL A 6 -1.38 -8.79 -10.30
N LEU A 7 -1.63 -7.49 -10.19
CA LEU A 7 -0.78 -6.58 -9.41
C LEU A 7 -0.76 -6.93 -7.91
N ILE A 8 -1.89 -7.37 -7.35
CA ILE A 8 -1.97 -7.85 -5.96
C ILE A 8 -1.14 -9.13 -5.78
N ILE A 9 -1.26 -10.10 -6.69
CA ILE A 9 -0.47 -11.35 -6.62
C ILE A 9 1.03 -11.02 -6.73
N VAL A 10 1.39 -10.06 -7.57
CA VAL A 10 2.78 -9.58 -7.69
C VAL A 10 3.25 -8.99 -6.37
N ASP A 11 2.46 -8.12 -5.73
CA ASP A 11 2.79 -7.52 -4.43
C ASP A 11 3.02 -8.59 -3.35
N LEU A 12 2.09 -9.54 -3.23
CA LEU A 12 2.18 -10.65 -2.27
C LEU A 12 3.42 -11.53 -2.51
N LYS A 13 3.69 -11.90 -3.77
CA LYS A 13 4.87 -12.70 -4.11
C LYS A 13 6.17 -11.93 -3.87
N LEU A 14 6.19 -10.65 -4.21
CA LEU A 14 7.35 -9.80 -4.02
C LEU A 14 7.67 -9.67 -2.53
N GLY A 15 6.66 -9.43 -1.69
CA GLY A 15 6.83 -9.42 -0.23
C GLY A 15 7.42 -10.73 0.31
N ALA A 16 6.93 -11.88 -0.17
CA ALA A 16 7.44 -13.19 0.22
C ALA A 16 8.88 -13.47 -0.30
N MET A 17 9.24 -12.95 -1.48
CA MET A 17 10.55 -13.19 -2.10
C MET A 17 11.66 -12.30 -1.54
N LEU A 18 11.33 -11.09 -1.09
CA LEU A 18 12.33 -10.06 -0.80
C LEU A 18 13.05 -10.22 0.55
N ASN A 19 12.71 -11.23 1.39
CA ASN A 19 13.34 -11.47 2.70
C ASN A 19 13.62 -10.16 3.47
N ILE A 20 12.62 -9.28 3.48
CA ILE A 20 12.80 -7.90 3.93
C ILE A 20 13.18 -7.95 5.40
N PRO A 21 14.30 -7.33 5.80
CA PRO A 21 14.73 -7.34 7.19
C PRO A 21 13.63 -6.77 8.08
N GLU A 22 13.50 -7.35 9.27
CA GLU A 22 12.50 -6.92 10.24
C GLU A 22 12.71 -5.43 10.54
N THR A 23 11.61 -4.70 10.40
CA THR A 23 11.50 -3.26 10.52
C THR A 23 11.11 -2.90 11.96
N SER A 24 11.52 -1.73 12.49
CA SER A 24 11.12 -1.31 13.84
C SER A 24 9.59 -1.17 13.93
N ASN A 25 8.97 -0.76 12.83
CA ASN A 25 7.52 -0.75 12.67
C ASN A 25 6.94 -2.17 12.70
N SER A 26 7.47 -3.11 11.91
CA SER A 26 7.01 -4.51 11.94
C SER A 26 7.12 -5.15 13.33
N ARG A 27 8.20 -4.87 14.07
CA ARG A 27 8.38 -5.36 15.44
C ARG A 27 7.34 -4.78 16.41
N SER A 28 7.09 -3.48 16.30
CA SER A 28 6.09 -2.79 17.13
C SER A 28 4.69 -3.34 16.85
N LEU A 29 4.36 -3.56 15.58
CA LEU A 29 3.10 -4.18 15.16
C LEU A 29 2.97 -5.60 15.70
N ALA A 30 4.03 -6.41 15.64
CA ALA A 30 4.04 -7.77 16.17
C ALA A 30 3.83 -7.80 17.70
N TRP A 31 4.48 -6.89 18.43
CA TRP A 31 4.26 -6.75 19.88
C TRP A 31 2.82 -6.33 20.20
N MET A 32 2.30 -5.28 19.56
CA MET A 32 0.93 -4.81 19.75
C MET A 32 -0.11 -5.88 19.39
N LEU A 33 0.18 -6.71 18.39
CA LEU A 33 -0.66 -7.85 18.01
C LEU A 33 -0.75 -8.90 19.12
N GLY A 34 0.36 -9.17 19.82
CA GLY A 34 0.38 -10.08 20.97
C GLY A 34 -0.43 -9.58 22.17
N GLU A 35 -0.42 -8.26 22.41
CA GLU A 35 -1.16 -7.64 23.51
C GLU A 35 -2.66 -7.47 23.22
N ALA A 36 -3.00 -7.06 22.00
CA ALA A 36 -4.37 -6.70 21.63
C ALA A 36 -4.69 -7.13 20.18
N PRO A 37 -4.90 -8.45 19.95
CA PRO A 37 -4.97 -8.99 18.60
C PRO A 37 -6.14 -8.45 17.78
N LEU A 38 -7.35 -8.38 18.37
CA LEU A 38 -8.54 -7.90 17.66
C LEU A 38 -8.43 -6.41 17.29
N PRO A 39 -8.11 -5.47 18.21
CA PRO A 39 -7.87 -4.07 17.85
C PRO A 39 -6.78 -3.91 16.78
N MET A 40 -5.69 -4.67 16.88
CA MET A 40 -4.58 -4.59 15.94
C MET A 40 -4.97 -5.04 14.53
N ILE A 41 -5.68 -6.16 14.41
CA ILE A 41 -6.20 -6.65 13.13
C ILE A 41 -7.11 -5.60 12.51
N VAL A 42 -8.05 -5.06 13.27
CA VAL A 42 -8.98 -4.03 12.79
C VAL A 42 -8.21 -2.78 12.35
N SER A 43 -7.18 -2.35 13.08
CA SER A 43 -6.41 -1.17 12.70
C SER A 43 -5.57 -1.39 11.44
N VAL A 44 -4.89 -2.53 11.28
CA VAL A 44 -4.02 -2.80 10.11
C VAL A 44 -4.83 -3.14 8.86
N VAL A 45 -5.92 -3.89 9.00
CA VAL A 45 -6.68 -4.41 7.86
C VAL A 45 -7.74 -3.41 7.40
N ILE A 46 -8.29 -2.59 8.30
CA ILE A 46 -9.42 -1.71 7.99
C ILE A 46 -8.99 -0.24 8.04
N PHE A 47 -8.61 0.26 9.22
CA PHE A 47 -8.41 1.71 9.39
C PHE A 47 -7.18 2.25 8.65
N SER A 48 -6.04 1.56 8.72
CA SER A 48 -4.81 1.99 8.03
C SER A 48 -5.00 2.10 6.51
N PRO A 49 -5.55 1.08 5.81
CA PRO A 49 -5.85 1.20 4.38
C PRO A 49 -6.78 2.36 4.04
N ILE A 50 -7.84 2.57 4.82
CA ILE A 50 -8.76 3.70 4.59
C ILE A 50 -8.02 5.03 4.69
N CYS A 51 -7.27 5.25 5.78
CA CYS A 51 -6.52 6.48 6.00
C CYS A 51 -5.47 6.70 4.90
N GLU A 52 -4.70 5.68 4.57
CA GLU A 52 -3.67 5.75 3.53
C GLU A 52 -4.27 6.05 2.16
N GLU A 53 -5.34 5.38 1.76
CA GLU A 53 -6.00 5.65 0.49
C GLU A 53 -6.60 7.06 0.44
N LEU A 54 -7.20 7.55 1.52
CA LEU A 54 -7.71 8.92 1.58
C LEU A 54 -6.59 9.96 1.44
N ILE A 55 -5.44 9.75 2.09
CA ILE A 55 -4.29 10.67 2.00
C ILE A 55 -3.67 10.62 0.61
N PHE A 56 -3.30 9.43 0.13
CA PHE A 56 -2.54 9.29 -1.10
C PHE A 56 -3.44 9.44 -2.34
N ARG A 57 -4.59 8.76 -2.40
CA ARG A 57 -5.44 8.74 -3.60
C ARG A 57 -6.50 9.85 -3.54
N GLY A 58 -7.03 10.11 -2.36
CA GLY A 58 -8.01 11.18 -2.14
C GLY A 58 -7.37 12.57 -2.24
N ILE A 59 -6.34 12.84 -1.44
CA ILE A 59 -5.71 14.16 -1.37
C ILE A 59 -4.62 14.29 -2.42
N PHE A 60 -3.54 13.50 -2.34
CA PHE A 60 -2.36 13.72 -3.19
C PHE A 60 -2.68 13.61 -4.69
N PHE A 61 -3.34 12.54 -5.16
CA PHE A 61 -3.65 12.39 -6.59
C PHE A 61 -4.60 13.49 -7.10
N THR A 62 -5.54 13.96 -6.29
CA THR A 62 -6.43 15.08 -6.64
C THR A 62 -5.66 16.36 -6.91
N TYR A 63 -4.74 16.73 -6.02
CA TYR A 63 -3.91 17.92 -6.21
C TYR A 63 -2.88 17.73 -7.32
N ALA A 64 -2.14 16.62 -7.30
CA ALA A 64 -1.04 16.36 -8.24
C ALA A 64 -1.52 16.25 -9.71
N LEU A 65 -2.75 15.79 -9.94
CA LEU A 65 -3.33 15.63 -11.28
C LEU A 65 -4.45 16.62 -11.60
N THR A 66 -4.56 17.72 -10.84
CA THR A 66 -5.53 18.78 -11.14
C THR A 66 -5.40 19.24 -12.59
N ASN A 67 -6.47 19.11 -13.37
CA ASN A 67 -6.51 19.35 -14.84
C ASN A 67 -5.58 18.48 -15.69
N GLN A 68 -4.86 17.51 -15.11
CA GLN A 68 -3.86 16.68 -15.79
C GLN A 68 -4.24 15.18 -15.83
N TYR A 69 -5.41 14.81 -15.33
CA TYR A 69 -5.86 13.40 -15.27
C TYR A 69 -5.90 12.66 -16.61
N ASN A 70 -5.97 13.34 -17.75
CA ASN A 70 -5.96 12.70 -19.07
C ASN A 70 -4.55 12.58 -19.66
N HIS A 71 -3.54 13.16 -19.01
CA HIS A 71 -2.17 13.17 -19.51
C HIS A 71 -1.36 12.06 -18.86
N ARG A 72 -1.05 11.02 -19.64
CA ARG A 72 -0.34 9.83 -19.16
C ARG A 72 1.02 10.13 -18.54
N ASN A 73 1.74 11.13 -19.05
CA ASN A 73 3.03 11.54 -18.48
C ASN A 73 2.88 12.07 -17.05
N TYR A 74 1.88 12.93 -16.81
CA TYR A 74 1.60 13.45 -15.47
C TYR A 74 1.12 12.33 -14.53
N GLN A 75 0.28 11.41 -15.02
CA GLN A 75 -0.12 10.23 -14.25
C GLN A 75 1.10 9.39 -13.81
N MET A 76 2.04 9.11 -14.71
CA MET A 76 3.24 8.33 -14.38
C MET A 76 4.12 9.06 -13.35
N ILE A 77 4.33 10.37 -13.52
CA ILE A 77 5.07 11.20 -12.56
C ILE A 77 4.38 11.19 -11.19
N ALA A 78 3.06 11.36 -11.15
CA ALA A 78 2.28 11.33 -9.92
C ALA A 78 2.39 9.97 -9.22
N VAL A 79 2.34 8.86 -9.97
CA VAL A 79 2.55 7.51 -9.40
C VAL A 79 3.94 7.40 -8.78
N VAL A 80 5.01 7.80 -9.49
CA VAL A 80 6.38 7.71 -8.97
C VAL A 80 6.55 8.56 -7.71
N ILE A 81 6.15 9.83 -7.74
CA ILE A 81 6.27 10.73 -6.59
C ILE A 81 5.44 10.22 -5.42
N ASN A 82 4.18 9.85 -5.65
CA ASN A 82 3.31 9.30 -4.61
C ASN A 82 3.94 8.07 -3.94
N SER A 83 4.57 7.20 -4.72
CA SER A 83 5.16 5.95 -4.25
C SER A 83 6.39 6.19 -3.39
N LEU A 84 7.22 7.17 -3.75
CA LEU A 84 8.36 7.58 -2.94
C LEU A 84 7.90 8.22 -1.63
N ILE A 85 6.86 9.05 -1.65
CA ILE A 85 6.29 9.63 -0.43
C ILE A 85 5.70 8.52 0.45
N PHE A 86 4.94 7.59 -0.15
CA PHE A 86 4.36 6.44 0.54
C PHE A 86 5.42 5.58 1.24
N ALA A 87 6.57 5.35 0.59
CA ALA A 87 7.69 4.66 1.19
C ALA A 87 8.33 5.48 2.32
N SER A 88 8.54 6.79 2.12
CA SER A 88 9.22 7.67 3.07
C SER A 88 8.50 7.84 4.41
N VAL A 89 7.17 7.70 4.45
CA VAL A 89 6.39 7.77 5.70
C VAL A 89 6.47 6.48 6.51
N ARG A 90 7.06 5.41 5.96
CA ARG A 90 7.35 4.17 6.69
C ARG A 90 8.71 4.37 7.37
N VAL A 91 8.72 4.22 8.70
CA VAL A 91 9.69 4.85 9.63
C VAL A 91 11.13 4.32 9.54
N ASP A 92 11.37 3.21 8.83
CA ASP A 92 12.71 2.63 8.76
C ASP A 92 13.48 3.18 7.56
N ALA A 93 14.53 3.97 7.82
CA ALA A 93 15.48 4.46 6.83
C ALA A 93 16.43 3.35 6.30
N ASN A 94 15.89 2.16 6.06
CA ASN A 94 16.58 1.05 5.41
C ASN A 94 16.17 1.02 3.93
N TRP A 95 17.12 0.75 3.05
CA TRP A 95 16.90 0.84 1.61
C TRP A 95 16.07 -0.35 1.10
N GLU A 96 16.17 -1.53 1.71
CA GLU A 96 15.45 -2.75 1.31
C GLU A 96 13.92 -2.62 1.54
N PRO A 97 13.42 -2.26 2.74
CA PRO A 97 11.99 -2.03 2.95
C PRO A 97 11.46 -0.84 2.14
N SER A 98 12.29 0.18 1.93
CA SER A 98 11.92 1.36 1.13
C SER A 98 11.60 1.00 -0.31
N ILE A 99 12.35 0.07 -0.93
CA ILE A 99 12.06 -0.42 -2.28
C ILE A 99 10.71 -1.13 -2.33
N TYR A 100 10.44 -2.01 -1.35
CA TYR A 100 9.16 -2.71 -1.27
C TYR A 100 7.99 -1.75 -1.12
N TYR A 101 8.05 -0.81 -0.18
CA TYR A 101 6.96 0.16 0.00
C TYR A 101 6.82 1.10 -1.21
N THR A 102 7.90 1.40 -1.92
CA THR A 102 7.84 2.16 -3.19
C THR A 102 7.09 1.35 -4.26
N LEU A 103 7.37 0.04 -4.38
CA LEU A 103 6.69 -0.83 -5.33
C LEU A 103 5.20 -1.00 -4.97
N MET A 104 4.88 -1.20 -3.69
CA MET A 104 3.50 -1.27 -3.19
C MET A 104 2.75 0.04 -3.45
N GLY A 105 3.38 1.18 -3.15
CA GLY A 105 2.85 2.51 -3.47
C GLY A 105 2.56 2.69 -4.97
N SER A 106 3.44 2.14 -5.82
CA SER A 106 3.32 2.20 -7.29
C SER A 106 2.18 1.35 -7.79
N ILE A 107 2.04 0.13 -7.26
CA ILE A 107 0.94 -0.78 -7.55
C ILE A 107 -0.39 -0.12 -7.18
N LEU A 108 -0.52 0.33 -5.93
CA LEU A 108 -1.74 0.96 -5.43
C LEU A 108 -2.08 2.29 -6.15
N GLY A 109 -1.07 3.06 -6.55
CA GLY A 109 -1.26 4.26 -7.37
C GLY A 109 -1.75 3.92 -8.79
N THR A 110 -1.20 2.86 -9.38
CA THR A 110 -1.59 2.39 -10.71
C THR A 110 -2.99 1.77 -10.70
N THR A 111 -3.33 0.97 -9.68
CA THR A 111 -4.68 0.38 -9.53
C THR A 111 -5.75 1.44 -9.38
N TYR A 112 -5.47 2.54 -8.66
CA TYR A 112 -6.38 3.69 -8.57
C TYR A 112 -6.69 4.31 -9.95
N LEU A 113 -5.66 4.54 -10.77
CA LEU A 113 -5.84 5.07 -12.13
C LEU A 113 -6.60 4.08 -13.03
N LEU A 114 -6.28 2.78 -12.95
CA LEU A 114 -6.97 1.71 -13.68
C LEU A 114 -8.42 1.54 -13.25
N ALA A 115 -8.74 1.78 -11.98
CA ALA A 115 -10.08 1.79 -11.42
C ALA A 115 -10.86 3.07 -11.76
N LYS A 116 -10.39 3.86 -12.73
CA LYS A 116 -10.99 5.14 -13.13
C LYS A 116 -11.13 6.13 -11.97
N ARG A 117 -10.22 6.07 -10.99
CA ARG A 117 -10.17 6.90 -9.78
C ARG A 117 -11.23 6.56 -8.74
N ASP A 118 -11.79 5.34 -8.78
CA ASP A 118 -12.66 4.86 -7.72
C ASP A 118 -11.83 4.51 -6.48
N ILE A 119 -11.82 5.42 -5.51
CA ILE A 119 -11.13 5.24 -4.24
C ILE A 119 -11.70 4.10 -3.41
N ARG A 120 -13.00 3.80 -3.54
CA ARG A 120 -13.66 2.73 -2.76
C ARG A 120 -13.12 1.38 -3.18
N MET A 121 -12.95 1.19 -4.49
CA MET A 121 -12.36 -0.02 -5.05
C MET A 121 -10.91 -0.18 -4.62
N ASN A 122 -10.13 0.92 -4.57
CA ASN A 122 -8.75 0.85 -4.14
C ASN A 122 -8.60 0.55 -2.63
N ILE A 123 -9.49 1.12 -1.80
CA ILE A 123 -9.59 0.80 -0.37
C ILE A 123 -9.85 -0.70 -0.19
N LEU A 124 -10.86 -1.26 -0.86
CA LEU A 124 -11.18 -2.69 -0.71
C LEU A 124 -10.01 -3.59 -1.14
N VAL A 125 -9.32 -3.22 -2.22
CA VAL A 125 -8.14 -3.95 -2.70
C VAL A 125 -7.00 -3.89 -1.68
N HIS A 126 -6.74 -2.72 -1.10
CA HIS A 126 -5.69 -2.54 -0.11
C HIS A 126 -6.02 -3.30 1.19
N MET A 127 -7.27 -3.21 1.69
CA MET A 127 -7.75 -3.99 2.83
C MET A 127 -7.58 -5.51 2.59
N GLY A 128 -7.99 -5.99 1.41
CA GLY A 128 -7.85 -7.40 1.05
C GLY A 128 -6.40 -7.86 0.98
N THR A 129 -5.50 -7.02 0.48
CA THR A 129 -4.07 -7.31 0.42
C THR A 129 -3.46 -7.39 1.83
N ASN A 130 -3.77 -6.42 2.70
CA ASN A 130 -3.31 -6.45 4.10
C ASN A 130 -3.86 -7.68 4.86
N LEU A 131 -5.12 -8.05 4.64
CA LEU A 131 -5.70 -9.25 5.24
C LEU A 131 -4.99 -10.52 4.76
N ALA A 132 -4.67 -10.63 3.48
CA ALA A 132 -3.96 -11.78 2.92
C ALA A 132 -2.54 -11.90 3.48
N VAL A 133 -1.79 -10.79 3.55
CA VAL A 133 -0.46 -10.75 4.17
C VAL A 133 -0.53 -11.17 5.63
N PHE A 134 -1.50 -10.63 6.38
CA PHE A 134 -1.71 -10.98 7.78
C PHE A 134 -2.02 -12.47 7.97
N ALA A 135 -2.92 -13.02 7.15
CA ALA A 135 -3.27 -14.44 7.21
C ALA A 135 -2.08 -15.35 6.88
N LEU A 136 -1.26 -14.98 5.88
CA LEU A 136 -0.05 -15.72 5.53
C LEU A 136 0.97 -15.70 6.68
N ALA A 137 1.16 -14.55 7.33
CA ALA A 137 2.05 -14.41 8.48
C ALA A 137 1.56 -15.17 9.72
N ALA A 138 0.25 -15.34 9.90
CA ALA A 138 -0.31 -16.13 11.00
C ALA A 138 -0.20 -17.66 10.79
N MET A 139 0.10 -18.10 9.56
CA MET A 139 0.24 -19.52 9.20
C MET A 139 1.69 -20.01 9.16
N SER A 140 2.68 -19.11 9.25
CA SER A 140 4.13 -19.37 9.26
C SER A 140 4.69 -19.43 10.66
#